data_AF-A0AAD9EWG9-F1
#
_entry.id   AF-A0AAD9EWG9-F1
#
_cell.length_a   1.000
_cell.length_b   1.000
_cell.length_c   1.000
_cell.angle_alpha   90.00
_cell.angle_beta   90.00
_cell.angle_gamma   90.00
#
_symmetry.space_group_name_H-M   'P 1'
#
loop_
_entity.id
_entity.type
_entity.pdbx_description
1 polymer ?
#
loop_
_entity_poly.entity_id
_entity_poly.type
_entity_poly.pdbx_seq_one_letter_code
_entity_poly.pdbx_strand_id
1 'polypeptide(L)'
;MLLFLLLMGIVGPHCTSARTHSMKDFYTASSGVTNFPEFVIVGLVDEVEITHYDSNTKRVEPKQDWMSNITDEDPQLWERETQIALNNQQFFKVGIETLKQRFNQTGG
;
A
#
# COMPACT_ATOMS: atom_id res chain seq x y z
N MET A 1 35.23 -20.72 -36.98
CA MET A 1 35.34 -21.09 -35.55
C MET A 1 35.95 -19.98 -34.70
N LEU A 2 37.01 -19.28 -35.13
CA LEU A 2 37.56 -18.13 -34.38
C LEU A 2 36.64 -16.90 -34.28
N LEU A 3 35.80 -16.62 -35.28
CA LEU A 3 34.88 -15.48 -35.24
C LEU A 3 33.74 -15.64 -34.21
N PHE A 4 33.36 -16.88 -33.90
CA PHE A 4 32.28 -17.22 -32.97
C PHE A 4 32.70 -17.03 -31.51
N LEU A 5 33.98 -17.26 -31.21
CA LEU A 5 34.56 -17.05 -29.88
C LEU A 5 34.70 -15.57 -29.54
N LEU A 6 34.92 -14.72 -30.55
CA LEU A 6 35.07 -13.27 -30.38
C LEU A 6 33.73 -12.59 -29.99
N LEU A 7 32.60 -13.13 -30.43
CA LEU A 7 31.25 -12.67 -30.06
C LEU A 7 30.86 -13.04 -28.61
N MET A 8 31.33 -14.18 -28.11
CA MET A 8 31.09 -14.61 -26.72
C MET A 8 31.92 -13.82 -25.70
N GLY A 9 33.05 -13.23 -26.11
CA GLY A 9 33.90 -12.42 -25.23
C GLY A 9 33.39 -11.00 -24.96
N ILE A 10 32.34 -10.54 -25.66
CA ILE A 10 31.73 -9.21 -25.45
C ILE A 10 30.62 -9.27 -24.39
N VAL A 11 30.07 -10.46 -24.14
CA VAL A 11 29.16 -10.71 -23.02
C VAL A 11 30.01 -11.12 -21.82
N GLY A 12 30.70 -10.15 -21.22
CA GLY A 12 31.19 -10.30 -19.85
C GLY A 12 30.02 -10.74 -18.95
N PRO A 13 30.28 -11.36 -17.78
CA PRO A 13 29.21 -11.74 -16.87
C PRO A 13 28.37 -10.50 -16.63
N HIS A 14 27.13 -10.52 -17.15
CA HIS A 14 26.20 -9.44 -16.89
C HIS A 14 26.04 -9.50 -15.39
N CYS A 15 26.62 -8.55 -14.66
CA CYS A 15 26.30 -8.35 -13.27
C CYS A 15 24.84 -7.94 -13.26
N THR A 16 23.94 -8.93 -13.27
CA THR A 16 22.54 -8.73 -12.97
C THR A 16 22.52 -8.36 -11.50
N SER A 17 22.61 -7.06 -11.23
CA SER A 17 22.27 -6.55 -9.91
C SER A 17 20.86 -7.03 -9.63
N ALA A 18 20.71 -7.93 -8.66
CA ALA A 18 19.39 -8.32 -8.17
C ALA A 18 18.78 -7.07 -7.55
N ARG A 19 17.69 -6.57 -8.15
CA ARG A 19 16.95 -5.45 -7.60
C ARG A 19 16.07 -5.97 -6.47
N THR A 20 16.20 -5.37 -5.29
CA THR A 20 15.25 -5.61 -4.19
C THR A 20 13.98 -4.82 -4.49
N HIS A 21 12.85 -5.51 -4.45
CA HIS A 21 11.53 -4.90 -4.48
C HIS A 21 10.99 -4.79 -3.05
N SER A 22 10.23 -3.75 -2.76
CA SER A 22 9.62 -3.55 -1.44
C SER A 22 8.14 -3.19 -1.53
N MET A 23 7.36 -3.71 -0.58
CA MET A 23 5.97 -3.33 -0.37
C MET A 23 5.82 -2.68 1.00
N LYS A 24 5.05 -1.59 1.09
CA LYS A 24 4.80 -0.84 2.32
C LYS A 24 3.34 -0.46 2.42
N ASP A 25 2.72 -0.71 3.57
CA ASP A 25 1.38 -0.24 3.88
C ASP A 25 1.44 0.79 5.00
N PHE A 26 0.94 2.00 4.73
CA PHE A 26 0.87 3.09 5.68
C PHE A 26 -0.53 3.20 6.25
N TYR A 27 -0.65 3.06 7.56
CA TYR A 27 -1.88 3.24 8.31
C TYR A 27 -1.81 4.56 9.06
N THR A 28 -2.65 5.51 8.68
CA THR A 28 -2.72 6.82 9.33
C THR A 28 -4.09 7.00 9.95
N ALA A 29 -4.14 7.33 11.22
CA ALA A 29 -5.35 7.67 11.94
C ALA A 29 -5.17 9.05 12.57
N SER A 30 -6.20 9.88 12.55
CA SER A 30 -6.17 11.22 13.13
C SER A 30 -7.51 11.59 13.76
N SER A 31 -7.49 12.51 14.72
CA SER A 31 -8.68 13.08 15.35
C SER A 31 -8.59 14.60 15.45
N GLY A 32 -9.60 15.29 14.93
CA GLY A 32 -9.69 16.75 14.98
C GLY A 32 -8.86 17.49 13.92
N VAL A 33 -8.31 16.78 12.93
CA VAL A 33 -7.58 17.38 11.80
C VAL A 33 -8.57 17.75 10.70
N THR A 34 -8.69 19.05 10.39
CA THR A 34 -9.57 19.53 9.33
C THR A 34 -9.01 19.22 7.94
N ASN A 35 -9.88 18.92 6.97
CA ASN A 35 -9.51 18.64 5.57
C ASN A 35 -8.59 17.42 5.37
N PHE A 36 -8.52 16.52 6.34
CA PHE A 36 -7.82 15.24 6.23
C PHE A 36 -8.75 14.12 6.71
N PRO A 37 -8.75 12.92 6.08
CA PRO A 37 -9.59 11.82 6.54
C PRO A 37 -9.18 11.37 7.96
N GLU A 38 -10.16 10.95 8.78
CA GLU A 38 -9.89 10.39 10.11
C GLU A 38 -9.04 9.12 10.04
N PHE A 39 -9.09 8.39 8.92
CA PHE A 39 -8.29 7.21 8.68
C PHE A 39 -7.94 7.04 7.20
N VAL A 40 -6.70 6.65 6.92
CA VAL A 40 -6.17 6.41 5.56
C VAL A 40 -5.27 5.18 5.57
N ILE A 41 -5.41 4.33 4.55
CA ILE A 41 -4.45 3.26 4.23
C ILE A 41 -3.88 3.53 2.84
N VAL A 42 -2.56 3.52 2.71
CA VAL A 42 -1.88 3.63 1.41
C VAL A 42 -0.90 2.47 1.26
N GLY A 43 -1.10 1.66 0.22
CA GLY A 43 -0.19 0.58 -0.15
C GLY A 43 0.74 1.00 -1.27
N LEU A 44 2.04 0.80 -1.08
CA LEU A 44 3.09 1.10 -2.06
C LEU A 44 3.84 -0.16 -2.48
N VAL A 45 4.19 -0.27 -3.76
CA VAL A 45 5.21 -1.19 -4.27
C VAL A 45 6.27 -0.36 -4.97
N ASP A 46 7.52 -0.46 -4.51
CA ASP A 46 8.65 0.35 -5.01
C ASP A 46 8.34 1.86 -5.08
N GLU A 47 7.74 2.38 -4.00
CA GLU A 47 7.28 3.78 -3.86
C GLU A 47 6.14 4.20 -4.80
N VAL A 48 5.56 3.26 -5.57
CA VAL A 48 4.37 3.51 -6.39
C VAL A 48 3.13 3.11 -5.62
N GLU A 49 2.14 4.01 -5.53
CA GLU A 49 0.87 3.72 -4.88
C GLU A 49 0.03 2.73 -5.69
N ILE A 50 -0.34 1.62 -5.06
CA ILE A 50 -1.09 0.52 -5.68
C ILE A 50 -2.50 0.38 -5.11
N THR A 51 -2.71 0.78 -3.85
CA THR A 51 -4.01 0.75 -3.18
C THR A 51 -4.18 1.97 -2.29
N HIS A 52 -5.42 2.43 -2.18
CA HIS A 52 -5.81 3.54 -1.31
C HIS A 52 -7.11 3.22 -0.60
N TYR A 53 -7.22 3.59 0.66
CA TYR A 53 -8.47 3.67 1.40
C TYR A 53 -8.47 4.97 2.19
N ASP A 54 -9.61 5.65 2.23
CA ASP A 54 -9.81 6.77 3.15
C ASP A 54 -11.19 6.69 3.82
N SER A 55 -11.31 7.28 5.01
CA SER A 55 -12.54 7.23 5.80
C SER A 55 -13.72 8.03 5.21
N ASN A 56 -13.50 8.83 4.16
CA ASN A 56 -14.57 9.55 3.46
C ASN A 56 -15.21 8.66 2.40
N THR A 57 -14.40 7.98 1.58
CA THR A 57 -14.87 7.07 0.52
C THR A 57 -15.23 5.69 1.05
N LYS A 58 -14.55 5.24 2.12
CA LYS A 58 -14.76 3.97 2.82
C LYS A 58 -14.69 2.74 1.90
N ARG A 59 -13.77 2.79 0.94
CA ARG A 59 -13.56 1.72 -0.02
C ARG A 59 -12.08 1.62 -0.34
N VAL A 60 -11.57 0.39 -0.45
CA VAL A 60 -10.23 0.16 -1.00
C VAL A 60 -10.30 0.32 -2.50
N GLU A 61 -9.50 1.24 -3.05
CA GLU A 61 -9.41 1.52 -4.47
C GLU A 61 -8.04 1.09 -5.02
N PRO A 62 -8.00 0.26 -6.07
CA PRO A 62 -6.77 0.06 -6.84
C PRO A 62 -6.36 1.37 -7.53
N LYS A 63 -5.06 1.67 -7.53
CA LYS A 63 -4.51 2.89 -8.17
C LYS A 63 -3.70 2.61 -9.43
N GLN A 64 -3.44 1.34 -9.74
CA GLN A 64 -2.74 0.92 -10.95
C GLN A 64 -3.63 -0.03 -11.76
N ASP A 65 -3.55 0.03 -13.10
CA ASP A 65 -4.36 -0.81 -14.00
C ASP A 65 -4.19 -2.31 -13.70
N TRP A 66 -2.95 -2.72 -13.43
CA TRP A 66 -2.65 -4.12 -13.12
C TRP A 66 -3.23 -4.58 -11.77
N MET A 67 -3.47 -3.68 -10.81
CA MET A 67 -4.19 -4.02 -9.59
C MET A 67 -5.66 -4.25 -9.90
N SER A 68 -6.29 -3.37 -10.69
CA SER A 68 -7.70 -3.50 -11.06
C SER A 68 -8.02 -4.83 -11.75
N ASN A 69 -7.09 -5.37 -12.53
CA ASN A 69 -7.27 -6.64 -13.25
C ASN A 69 -7.31 -7.88 -12.33
N ILE A 70 -6.86 -7.78 -11.07
CA ILE A 70 -6.92 -8.91 -10.12
C ILE A 70 -8.37 -9.34 -9.84
N THR A 71 -9.34 -8.45 -10.06
CA THR A 71 -10.78 -8.76 -9.92
C THR A 71 -11.25 -9.89 -10.83
N ASP A 72 -10.58 -10.10 -11.97
CA ASP A 72 -10.90 -11.21 -12.87
C ASP A 72 -10.58 -12.58 -12.23
N GLU A 73 -9.57 -12.63 -11.34
CA GLU A 73 -9.17 -13.83 -10.61
C GLU A 73 -9.95 -14.02 -9.29
N ASP A 74 -10.19 -12.92 -8.56
CA ASP A 74 -11.01 -12.90 -7.33
C ASP A 74 -11.98 -11.71 -7.35
N PRO A 75 -13.23 -11.92 -7.81
CA PRO A 75 -14.25 -10.86 -7.87
C PRO A 75 -14.63 -10.27 -6.51
N GLN A 76 -14.33 -10.97 -5.40
CA GLN A 76 -14.64 -10.53 -4.04
C GLN A 76 -13.46 -9.88 -3.34
N LEU A 77 -12.27 -9.83 -3.96
CA LEU A 77 -11.05 -9.31 -3.35
C LEU A 77 -11.27 -7.89 -2.79
N TRP A 78 -11.75 -6.96 -3.60
CA TRP A 78 -11.89 -5.56 -3.18
C TRP A 78 -12.93 -5.35 -2.10
N GLU A 79 -14.01 -6.13 -2.11
CA GLU A 79 -15.00 -6.10 -1.05
C GLU A 79 -14.38 -6.62 0.25
N ARG A 80 -13.65 -7.75 0.20
CA ARG A 80 -12.94 -8.30 1.36
C ARG A 80 -11.92 -7.32 1.92
N GLU A 81 -11.08 -6.72 1.08
CA GLU A 81 -10.09 -5.72 1.49
C GLU A 81 -10.76 -4.48 2.09
N THR A 82 -11.91 -4.06 1.54
CA THR A 82 -12.71 -2.95 2.10
C THR A 82 -13.24 -3.28 3.49
N GLN A 83 -13.75 -4.49 3.71
CA GLN A 83 -14.22 -4.91 5.05
C GLN A 83 -13.07 -4.97 6.06
N ILE A 84 -11.88 -5.41 5.64
CA ILE A 84 -10.68 -5.39 6.48
C ILE A 84 -10.29 -3.94 6.83
N ALA A 85 -10.27 -3.04 5.85
CA ALA A 85 -9.96 -1.63 6.07
C ALA A 85 -10.97 -0.93 7.01
N LEU A 86 -12.27 -1.25 6.89
CA LEU A 86 -13.31 -0.76 7.79
C LEU A 86 -13.09 -1.22 9.24
N ASN A 87 -12.72 -2.49 9.43
CA ASN A 87 -12.40 -3.02 10.76
C ASN A 87 -11.16 -2.34 11.36
N ASN A 88 -10.11 -2.15 10.56
CA ASN A 88 -8.92 -1.41 10.97
C ASN A 88 -9.27 0.03 11.35
N GLN A 89 -10.07 0.74 10.54
CA GLN A 89 -10.53 2.09 10.85
C GLN A 89 -11.18 2.15 12.25
N GLN A 90 -12.08 1.22 12.55
CA GLN A 90 -12.76 1.19 13.85
C GLN A 90 -11.78 0.89 15.00
N PHE A 91 -10.83 -0.01 14.79
CA PHE A 91 -9.79 -0.31 15.77
C PHE A 91 -8.93 0.92 16.09
N PHE A 92 -8.46 1.63 15.07
CA PHE A 92 -7.66 2.84 15.25
C PHE A 92 -8.46 3.99 15.87
N LYS A 93 -9.73 4.14 15.53
CA LYS A 93 -10.63 5.11 16.16
C LYS A 93 -10.72 4.89 17.67
N VAL A 94 -10.97 3.65 18.11
CA VAL A 94 -11.00 3.30 19.54
C VAL A 94 -9.62 3.52 20.19
N GLY A 95 -8.55 3.20 19.47
CA GLY A 95 -7.18 3.46 19.90
C GLY A 95 -6.92 4.94 20.18
N ILE A 96 -7.26 5.84 19.26
CA ILE A 96 -7.07 7.28 19.42
C ILE A 96 -7.92 7.82 20.58
N GLU A 97 -9.18 7.42 20.73
CA GLU A 97 -9.99 7.83 21.89
C GLU A 97 -9.35 7.40 23.22
N THR A 98 -8.79 6.19 23.27
CA THR A 98 -8.09 5.67 24.45
C THR A 98 -6.81 6.47 24.74
N LEU A 99 -6.02 6.79 23.71
CA LEU A 99 -4.78 7.56 23.85
C LEU A 99 -5.07 9.00 24.29
N LYS A 100 -6.10 9.65 23.72
CA LYS A 100 -6.55 10.98 24.12
C LYS A 100 -6.85 11.06 25.61
N GLN A 101 -7.59 10.08 26.14
CA GLN A 101 -7.88 10.01 27.57
C GLN A 101 -6.62 9.82 28.42
N ARG A 102 -5.72 8.91 28.02
CA ARG A 102 -4.49 8.59 28.78
C ARG A 102 -3.49 9.74 28.82
N PHE A 103 -3.39 10.49 27.73
CA PHE A 103 -2.44 11.58 27.58
C PHE A 103 -3.06 12.97 27.76
N ASN A 104 -4.34 13.05 28.16
CA ASN A 104 -5.10 14.29 28.31
C ASN A 104 -5.03 15.18 27.05
N GLN A 105 -5.17 14.56 25.88
CA GLN A 105 -5.19 15.21 24.58
C GLN A 105 -6.61 15.31 24.03
N THR A 106 -6.89 16.34 23.23
CA THR A 106 -8.21 16.55 22.61
C THR A 106 -8.25 16.11 21.15
N GLY A 107 -7.10 15.86 20.55
CA GLY A 107 -6.91 15.50 19.14
C GLY A 107 -5.47 15.05 18.91
N GLY A 108 -5.16 14.69 17.67
CA GLY A 108 -3.90 14.06 17.28
C GLY A 108 -4.12 13.08 16.15
#